data_AF-A0A7W1LYS9-F1
#
_entry.id   AF-A0A7W1LYS9-F1
#
_cell.length_a   1.000
_cell.length_b   1.000
_cell.length_c   1.000
_cell.angle_alpha   90.00
_cell.angle_beta   90.00
_cell.angle_gamma   90.00
#
_symmetry.space_group_name_H-M   'P 1'
#
loop_
_entity.id
_entity.type
_entity.pdbx_description
1 polymer ?
#
loop_
_entity_poly.entity_id
_entity_poly.type
_entity_poly.pdbx_seq_one_letter_code
_entity_poly.pdbx_strand_id
1 'polypeptide(L)' 'MSDLRYPVGRFNMETDPTDDERSPLIDEISETPSRLRAAIRILSDEQLDTPYRPGGWTVRQVVH' A
#
# COMPACT_ATOMS: atom_id res chain seq x y z
N MET A 1 -6.97 -13.87 -14.78
CA MET A 1 -6.23 -12.61 -14.63
C MET A 1 -6.59 -12.04 -13.26
N SER A 2 -5.60 -11.73 -12.44
CA SER A 2 -5.80 -11.10 -11.13
C SER A 2 -6.50 -9.73 -11.28
N ASP A 3 -7.43 -9.41 -10.38
CA ASP A 3 -8.05 -8.07 -10.35
C ASP A 3 -6.99 -7.06 -9.88
N LEU A 4 -6.49 -6.24 -10.80
CA LEU A 4 -5.45 -5.23 -10.52
C LEU A 4 -5.89 -4.20 -9.46
N ARG A 5 -7.18 -4.12 -9.15
CA ARG A 5 -7.70 -3.25 -8.08
C ARG A 5 -7.39 -3.80 -6.68
N TYR A 6 -7.24 -5.12 -6.56
CA TYR A 6 -6.96 -5.84 -5.31
C TYR A 6 -5.77 -6.81 -5.50
N PRO A 7 -4.56 -6.29 -5.79
CA PRO A 7 -3.41 -7.11 -6.17
C PRO A 7 -2.93 -8.03 -5.05
N VAL A 8 -3.26 -7.73 -3.79
CA VAL A 8 -2.96 -8.55 -2.60
C VAL A 8 -4.24 -9.12 -1.95
N GLY A 9 -5.36 -9.11 -2.68
CA GLY A 9 -6.66 -9.51 -2.15
C GLY A 9 -7.37 -8.40 -1.36
N ARG A 10 -8.48 -8.77 -0.71
CA ARG A 10 -9.24 -7.90 0.19
C ARG A 10 -8.87 -8.24 1.63
N PHE A 11 -8.92 -7.24 2.50
CA PHE A 11 -8.84 -7.47 3.94
C PHE A 11 -9.92 -8.47 4.37
N ASN A 12 -9.51 -9.49 5.11
CA ASN A 12 -10.41 -10.41 5.79
C ASN A 12 -10.24 -10.21 7.29
N MET A 13 -11.33 -9.85 7.98
CA MET A 13 -11.32 -9.67 9.43
C MET A 13 -11.64 -11.01 10.07
N GLU A 14 -10.61 -11.80 10.37
CA GLU A 14 -10.84 -13.17 10.85
C GLU A 14 -11.16 -13.26 12.36
N THR A 15 -10.76 -12.27 13.19
CA THR A 15 -11.18 -12.13 14.61
C THR A 15 -10.61 -10.84 15.21
N ASP A 16 -11.01 -10.47 16.42
CA ASP A 16 -10.30 -9.45 17.21
C ASP A 16 -8.87 -9.92 17.51
N PRO A 17 -7.81 -9.15 17.14
CA PRO A 17 -6.44 -9.56 17.39
C PRO A 17 -6.16 -9.58 18.89
N THR A 18 -5.46 -10.62 19.32
CA THR A 18 -4.90 -10.75 20.67
C THR A 18 -3.86 -9.65 20.92
N ASP A 19 -3.52 -9.40 22.18
CA ASP A 19 -2.51 -8.37 22.52
C ASP A 19 -1.14 -8.66 21.88
N ASP A 20 -0.76 -9.93 21.77
CA ASP A 20 0.49 -10.36 21.12
C ASP A 20 0.46 -10.15 19.60
N GLU A 21 -0.71 -10.26 18.95
CA GLU A 21 -0.89 -9.96 17.53
C GLU A 21 -0.98 -8.45 17.25
N ARG A 22 -1.43 -7.65 18.23
CA ARG A 22 -1.53 -6.19 18.09
C ARG A 22 -0.17 -5.53 17.97
N SER A 23 0.84 -5.97 18.72
CA SER A 23 2.17 -5.36 18.70
C SER A 23 2.78 -5.31 17.29
N PRO A 24 2.91 -6.42 16.54
CA PRO A 24 3.46 -6.37 15.19
C PRO A 24 2.60 -5.57 14.20
N LEU A 25 1.28 -5.52 14.39
CA LEU A 25 0.38 -4.69 13.56
C LEU A 25 0.62 -3.20 13.79
N ILE A 26 0.84 -2.78 15.05
CA ILE A 26 1.19 -1.41 15.39
C ILE A 26 2.54 -1.04 14.79
N ASP A 27 3.52 -1.94 14.87
CA ASP A 27 4.84 -1.73 14.26
C ASP A 27 4.74 -1.60 12.74
N GLU A 28 3.93 -2.44 12.07
CA GLU A 28 3.72 -2.35 10.63
C GLU A 28 3.09 -1.01 10.21
N ILE A 29 2.10 -0.52 10.95
CA ILE A 29 1.50 0.80 10.72
C ILE A 29 2.55 1.91 10.90
N SER A 30 3.37 1.82 11.96
CA SER A 30 4.43 2.77 12.27
C SER A 30 5.51 2.84 11.18
N GLU A 31 5.87 1.69 10.61
CA GLU A 31 6.89 1.59 9.55
C GLU A 31 6.38 1.98 8.16
N THR A 32 5.08 1.83 7.90
CA THR A 32 4.44 2.02 6.58
C THR A 32 4.82 3.35 5.90
N PRO A 33 4.80 4.52 6.56
CA PRO A 33 5.19 5.78 5.92
C PRO A 33 6.64 5.79 5.43
N SER A 34 7.56 5.17 6.17
CA SER A 34 8.98 5.10 5.79
C SER A 34 9.19 4.17 4.58
N ARG A 35 8.51 3.02 4.58
CA ARG A 35 8.53 2.03 3.49
C ARG A 35 7.93 2.62 2.21
N LEU A 36 6.82 3.34 2.31
CA LEU A 36 6.19 4.02 1.18
C LEU A 36 7.12 5.06 0.56
N ARG A 37 7.74 5.93 1.38
CA ARG A 37 8.71 6.93 0.90
C ARG A 37 9.90 6.27 0.22
N ALA A 38 10.41 5.18 0.78
CA ALA A 38 11.53 4.45 0.19
C ALA A 38 11.18 3.85 -1.18
N ALA A 39 9.96 3.31 -1.34
CA ALA A 39 9.49 2.72 -2.58
C ALA A 39 9.36 3.74 -3.73
N ILE A 40 8.90 4.97 -3.42
CA ILE A 40 8.69 6.01 -4.44
C ILE A 40 9.93 6.87 -4.70
N ARG A 41 10.94 6.83 -3.83
CA ARG A 41 12.14 7.70 -3.92
C ARG A 41 12.92 7.55 -5.23
N ILE A 42 12.84 6.39 -5.88
CA ILE A 42 13.57 6.09 -7.12
C ILE A 42 12.79 6.42 -8.40
N LEU A 43 11.55 6.89 -8.27
CA LEU A 43 10.67 7.14 -9.41
C LEU A 43 10.91 8.54 -9.98
N SER A 44 10.95 8.65 -11.31
CA SER A 44 10.90 9.94 -12.01
C SER A 44 9.50 10.57 -11.92
N ASP A 45 9.38 11.84 -12.27
CA ASP A 45 8.07 12.50 -12.34
C ASP A 45 7.12 11.82 -13.33
N GLU A 46 7.61 11.36 -14.49
CA GLU A 46 6.76 10.62 -15.44
C GLU A 46 6.28 9.29 -14.86
N GLN A 47 7.12 8.61 -14.07
CA GLN A 47 6.74 7.37 -13.39
C GLN A 47 5.73 7.63 -12.27
N LEU A 48 5.86 8.75 -11.54
CA LEU A 48 4.87 9.16 -10.53
C LEU A 48 3.51 9.48 -11.16
N ASP A 49 3.49 9.98 -12.39
CA ASP A 49 2.28 10.30 -13.14
C ASP A 49 1.72 9.10 -13.95
N THR A 50 2.31 7.91 -13.78
CA THR A 50 1.82 6.68 -14.42
C THR A 50 0.66 6.06 -13.61
N PRO A 51 -0.49 5.75 -14.23
CA PRO A 51 -1.58 5.02 -13.57
C PRO A 51 -1.16 3.62 -13.13
N TYR A 52 -1.46 3.24 -11.87
CA TYR A 52 -1.09 1.91 -11.37
C TYR A 52 -1.89 0.76 -12.02
N ARG A 53 -3.05 1.09 -12.63
CA ARG A 53 -3.90 0.20 -13.42
C ARG A 53 -4.62 1.01 -14.52
N PRO A 54 -5.12 0.39 -15.60
CA PRO A 54 -5.93 1.07 -16.62
C PRO A 54 -7.13 1.80 -16.00
N GLY A 55 -7.28 3.10 -16.33
CA GLY A 55 -8.34 3.96 -15.78
C GLY A 55 -8.27 4.21 -14.27
N GLY A 56 -7.14 3.86 -13.63
CA GLY A 56 -6.89 4.09 -12.20
C GLY A 56 -6.17 5.41 -11.91
N TRP A 57 -5.84 5.58 -10.63
CA TRP A 57 -5.03 6.71 -10.16
C TRP A 57 -3.56 6.55 -10.52
N THR A 58 -2.88 7.68 -10.67
CA THR A 58 -1.41 7.72 -10.76
C THR A 58 -0.78 7.38 -9.43
N VAL A 59 0.51 6.99 -9.44
CA VAL A 59 1.26 6.77 -8.18
C VAL A 59 1.19 8.03 -7.30
N ARG A 60 1.32 9.22 -7.90
CA ARG A 60 1.23 10.51 -7.18
C ARG A 60 -0.11 10.70 -6.46
N GLN A 61 -1.22 10.36 -7.11
CA GLN A 61 -2.57 10.44 -6.53
C GLN A 61 -2.82 9.42 -5.41
N VAL A 62 -2.16 8.27 -5.45
CA VAL A 62 -2.27 7.26 -4.38
C VAL A 62 -1.48 7.67 -3.13
N VAL A 63 -0.40 8.44 -3.29
CA VAL A 63 0.51 8.83 -2.19
C VAL A 63 0.08 10.10 -1.47
N HIS A 64 -0.60 11.04 -2.14
CA HIS A 64 -1.06 12.33 -1.59
C HIS A 64 -2.46 12.25 -0.99
#